data_AF-A0AAD1WMT0-F1
#
_entry.id   AF-A0AAD1WMT0-F1
#
_cell.length_a   1.000
_cell.length_b   1.000
_cell.length_c   1.000
_cell.angle_alpha   90.00
_cell.angle_beta   90.00
_cell.angle_gamma   90.00
#
_symmetry.space_group_name_H-M   'P 1'
#
loop_
_entity.id
_entity.type
_entity.pdbx_description
1 polymer ?
#
loop_
_entity_poly.entity_id
_entity_poly.type
_entity_poly.pdbx_seq_one_letter_code
_entity_poly.pdbx_strand_id
1 'polypeptide(L)'
;MEEPGLREIGCELRVLSRSDGSAAFLHGDTSVLAGVYGPAEIKVSRELHDKATIEVILRPKVGLPAIQEKSQELLIRETCESVIIGALHPRSSITIILQIVSDAGSVSLYHSASR
;
A
#
# COMPACT_ATOMS: atom_id res chain seq x y z
N MET A 1 26.73 -10.25 -21.93
CA MET A 1 25.43 -9.61 -22.25
C MET A 1 24.50 -10.09 -21.15
N GLU A 2 24.49 -9.38 -20.02
CA GLU A 2 23.59 -9.71 -18.92
C GLU A 2 22.26 -9.03 -19.22
N GLU A 3 21.21 -9.83 -19.45
CA GLU A 3 19.83 -9.35 -19.48
C GLU A 3 19.58 -8.56 -18.19
N PRO A 4 18.98 -7.35 -18.23
CA PRO A 4 18.59 -6.66 -17.01
C PRO A 4 17.42 -7.43 -16.36
N GLY A 5 17.75 -8.49 -15.63
CA GLY A 5 16.80 -9.31 -14.89
C GLY A 5 16.25 -8.53 -13.70
N LEU A 6 14.95 -8.63 -13.45
CA LEU A 6 14.38 -8.17 -12.19
C LEU A 6 15.08 -8.89 -11.02
N ARG A 7 15.31 -8.16 -9.92
CA ARG A 7 15.78 -8.75 -8.67
C ARG A 7 14.80 -9.84 -8.21
N GLU A 8 15.29 -10.79 -7.42
CA GLU A 8 14.47 -11.86 -6.87
C GLU A 8 13.21 -11.29 -6.18
N ILE A 9 12.04 -11.81 -6.58
CA ILE A 9 10.75 -11.38 -6.05
C ILE A 9 10.23 -12.47 -5.13
N GLY A 10 9.96 -12.11 -3.88
CA GLY A 10 9.29 -12.95 -2.89
C GLY A 10 7.93 -12.36 -2.50
N CYS A 11 6.95 -13.21 -2.28
CA CYS A 11 5.66 -12.79 -1.75
C CYS A 11 5.16 -13.83 -0.74
N GLU A 12 4.80 -13.36 0.45
CA GLU A 12 4.20 -14.19 1.50
C GLU A 12 2.85 -13.59 1.88
N LEU A 13 1.81 -14.41 1.92
CA LEU A 13 0.46 -13.98 2.29
C LEU A 13 0.17 -14.39 3.75
N ARG A 14 -0.73 -13.66 4.40
CA ARG A 14 -1.21 -13.95 5.77
C ARG A 14 -0.10 -13.88 6.83
N VAL A 15 0.76 -12.88 6.71
CA VAL A 15 1.89 -12.64 7.62
C VAL A 15 1.45 -12.06 8.96
N LEU A 16 0.35 -11.31 8.98
CA LEU A 16 -0.22 -10.69 10.17
C LEU A 16 -1.45 -11.45 10.66
N SER A 17 -1.49 -11.76 11.95
CA SER A 17 -2.60 -12.50 12.57
C SER A 17 -3.82 -11.63 12.90
N ARG A 18 -3.66 -10.30 12.97
CA ARG A 18 -4.71 -9.36 13.42
C ARG A 18 -5.39 -8.59 12.29
N SER A 19 -4.84 -8.61 11.08
CA SER A 19 -5.45 -7.96 9.93
C SER A 19 -6.35 -8.94 9.18
N ASP A 20 -7.37 -8.42 8.51
CA ASP A 20 -8.27 -9.24 7.69
C ASP A 20 -7.54 -9.85 6.49
N GLY A 21 -6.57 -9.10 5.95
CA GLY A 21 -5.62 -9.58 4.96
C GLY A 21 -4.22 -9.03 5.23
N SER A 22 -3.18 -9.77 4.85
CA SER A 22 -1.81 -9.27 4.88
C SER A 22 -0.96 -9.92 3.82
N ALA A 23 0.05 -9.19 3.35
CA ALA A 23 1.02 -9.67 2.40
C ALA A 23 2.38 -9.02 2.70
N ALA A 24 3.45 -9.80 2.76
CA ALA A 24 4.82 -9.30 2.70
C ALA A 24 5.35 -9.47 1.28
N PHE A 25 5.88 -8.39 0.72
CA PHE A 25 6.49 -8.37 -0.59
C PHE A 25 7.98 -8.07 -0.45
N LEU A 26 8.78 -8.85 -1.16
CA LEU A 26 10.24 -8.79 -1.19
C LEU A 26 10.68 -8.57 -2.63
N HIS A 27 11.57 -7.62 -2.85
CA HIS A 27 12.17 -7.33 -4.15
C HIS A 27 13.67 -7.08 -3.96
N GLY A 28 14.47 -8.15 -4.06
CA GLY A 28 15.86 -8.15 -3.61
C GLY A 28 15.96 -7.71 -2.15
N ASP A 29 16.70 -6.62 -1.90
CA ASP A 29 16.93 -6.07 -0.56
C ASP A 29 15.82 -5.14 -0.05
N THR A 30 14.80 -4.85 -0.88
CA THR A 30 13.64 -4.05 -0.48
C THR A 30 12.52 -4.97 0.00
N SER A 31 11.96 -4.68 1.18
CA SER A 31 10.83 -5.43 1.74
C SER A 31 9.75 -4.50 2.28
N VAL A 32 8.49 -4.82 1.94
CA VAL A 32 7.31 -4.04 2.31
C VAL A 32 6.25 -4.99 2.84
N LEU A 33 5.63 -4.63 3.96
CA LEU A 33 4.53 -5.36 4.56
C LEU A 33 3.23 -4.59 4.37
N ALA A 34 2.26 -5.20 3.71
CA ALA A 34 0.92 -4.70 3.54
C ALA A 34 -0.04 -5.40 4.51
N GLY A 35 -0.87 -4.62 5.20
CA GLY A 35 -2.00 -5.09 5.99
C GLY A 35 -3.28 -4.43 5.50
N VAL A 36 -4.29 -5.23 5.20
CA VAL A 36 -5.62 -4.77 4.79
C VAL A 36 -6.58 -5.04 5.94
N TYR A 37 -7.33 -4.01 6.30
CA TYR A 37 -8.39 -4.06 7.27
C TYR A 37 -9.69 -3.82 6.51
N GLY A 38 -10.53 -4.85 6.53
CA GLY A 38 -11.73 -4.99 5.72
C GLY A 38 -12.84 -4.04 6.16
N PRO A 39 -14.00 -4.12 5.48
CA PRO A 39 -15.03 -3.09 5.53
C PRO A 39 -15.51 -2.83 6.96
N ALA A 40 -14.97 -1.78 7.55
CA ALA A 40 -15.32 -1.31 8.88
C ALA A 40 -16.35 -0.18 8.79
N GLU A 41 -17.04 0.08 9.91
CA GLU A 41 -17.92 1.24 10.03
C GLU A 41 -17.11 2.53 9.89
N ILE A 42 -17.57 3.40 8.99
CA ILE A 42 -16.96 4.69 8.74
C ILE A 42 -17.76 5.80 9.41
N LYS A 43 -17.07 6.83 9.89
CA LYS A 43 -17.73 8.05 10.36
C LYS A 43 -18.52 8.69 9.22
N VAL A 44 -19.73 9.16 9.52
CA VAL A 44 -20.64 9.89 8.60
C VAL A 44 -19.91 10.97 7.77
N SER A 45 -18.92 11.65 8.36
CA SER A 45 -18.13 12.68 7.66
C SER A 45 -17.27 12.17 6.48
N ARG A 46 -16.96 10.88 6.42
CA ARG A 46 -16.11 10.27 5.39
C ARG A 46 -16.83 9.14 4.63
N GLU A 47 -18.11 8.95 4.91
CA GLU A 47 -18.89 7.90 4.28
C GLU A 47 -19.19 8.28 2.82
N LEU A 48 -19.05 7.30 1.94
CA LEU A 48 -19.48 7.40 0.56
C LEU A 48 -20.75 6.56 0.40
N HIS A 49 -21.78 7.19 -0.15
CA HIS A 49 -23.11 6.60 -0.25
C HIS A 49 -23.15 5.51 -1.33
N ASP A 50 -22.36 5.70 -2.39
CA ASP A 50 -22.36 4.83 -3.58
C ASP A 50 -21.21 3.82 -3.61
N LYS A 51 -20.18 3.98 -2.77
CA LYS A 51 -19.00 3.10 -2.76
C LYS A 51 -18.34 2.99 -1.38
N ALA A 52 -17.48 1.99 -1.19
CA ALA A 52 -16.58 1.91 -0.04
C ALA A 52 -15.52 3.01 -0.09
N THR A 53 -15.21 3.61 1.06
CA THR A 53 -14.11 4.56 1.21
C THR A 53 -12.80 3.79 1.38
N ILE A 54 -11.82 4.02 0.50
CA ILE A 54 -10.50 3.38 0.57
C ILE A 54 -9.52 4.35 1.20
N GLU A 55 -8.89 3.95 2.31
CA GLU A 55 -7.86 4.70 3.00
C GLU A 55 -6.53 3.97 2.86
N VAL A 56 -5.50 4.66 2.39
CA VAL A 56 -4.14 4.12 2.26
C VAL A 56 -3.21 4.90 3.17
N ILE A 57 -2.41 4.17 3.95
CA ILE A 57 -1.41 4.74 4.86
C ILE A 57 -0.08 4.08 4.55
N LEU A 58 0.91 4.88 4.17
CA LEU A 58 2.29 4.46 3.92
C LEU A 58 3.16 4.91 5.09
N ARG A 59 3.78 3.93 5.74
CA ARG A 59 4.68 4.17 6.86
C ARG A 59 6.13 3.93 6.41
N PRO A 60 6.98 4.96 6.49
CA PRO A 60 8.40 4.80 6.21
C PRO A 60 9.07 3.89 7.25
N LYS A 61 10.26 3.38 6.91
CA LYS A 61 11.08 2.57 7.81
C LYS A 61 11.54 3.36 9.04
N VAL A 62 11.90 4.63 8.85
CA VAL A 62 12.42 5.52 9.88
C VAL A 62 11.79 6.91 9.72
N GLY A 63 11.40 7.51 10.82
CA GLY A 63 10.89 8.88 10.85
C GLY A 63 9.38 8.99 10.64
N LEU A 64 8.93 10.22 10.45
CA LEU A 64 7.54 10.55 10.17
C LEU A 64 7.30 10.57 8.65
N PRO A 65 6.09 10.20 8.19
CA PRO A 65 5.75 10.29 6.77
C PRO A 65 5.92 11.73 6.27
N ALA A 66 6.69 11.91 5.20
CA ALA A 66 6.90 13.19 4.56
C ALA A 66 5.89 13.38 3.41
N ILE A 67 6.00 14.52 2.73
CA ILE A 67 5.12 14.87 1.61
C ILE A 67 5.22 13.83 0.47
N GLN A 68 6.39 13.20 0.31
CA GLN A 68 6.62 12.16 -0.70
C GLN A 68 5.83 10.89 -0.41
N GLU A 69 5.84 10.39 0.83
CA GLU A 69 5.03 9.22 1.18
C GLU A 69 3.54 9.54 1.05
N LYS A 70 3.13 10.76 1.42
CA LYS A 70 1.77 11.26 1.20
C LYS A 70 1.35 11.25 -0.27
N SER A 71 2.22 11.61 -1.21
CA SER A 71 1.87 11.56 -2.64
C SER A 71 1.78 10.12 -3.14
N GLN A 72 2.63 9.23 -2.65
CA GLN A 72 2.55 7.79 -2.93
C GLN A 72 1.27 7.15 -2.37
N GLU A 73 0.85 7.53 -1.15
CA GLU A 73 -0.43 7.11 -0.57
C GLU A 73 -1.60 7.46 -1.50
N LEU A 74 -1.61 8.67 -2.05
CA LEU A 74 -2.67 9.13 -2.96
C LEU A 74 -2.69 8.29 -4.24
N LEU A 75 -1.52 8.05 -4.86
CA LEU A 75 -1.40 7.26 -6.07
C LEU A 75 -1.86 5.80 -5.86
N ILE A 76 -1.45 5.20 -4.75
CA ILE A 76 -1.84 3.83 -4.39
C ILE A 76 -3.34 3.78 -4.11
N ARG A 77 -3.89 4.79 -3.41
CA ARG A 77 -5.34 4.87 -3.18
C ARG A 77 -6.12 4.94 -4.49
N GLU A 78 -5.73 5.80 -5.42
CA GLU A 78 -6.39 5.90 -6.74
C GLU A 78 -6.31 4.59 -7.52
N THR A 79 -5.15 3.93 -7.47
CA THR A 79 -4.95 2.60 -8.08
C THR A 79 -5.89 1.57 -7.44
N CYS A 80 -5.93 1.51 -6.11
CA CYS A 80 -6.81 0.61 -5.38
C CYS A 80 -8.30 0.92 -5.63
N GLU A 81 -8.70 2.18 -5.71
CA GLU A 81 -10.07 2.59 -6.05
C GLU A 81 -10.49 2.13 -7.46
N SER A 82 -9.54 2.05 -8.40
CA SER A 82 -9.81 1.57 -9.77
C SER A 82 -9.97 0.05 -9.86
N VAL A 83 -9.33 -0.71 -8.95
CA VAL A 83 -9.29 -2.17 -8.97
C VAL A 83 -10.30 -2.79 -8.00
N ILE A 84 -10.55 -2.15 -6.86
CA ILE A 84 -11.49 -2.63 -5.84
C ILE A 84 -12.91 -2.24 -6.24
N ILE A 85 -13.80 -3.22 -6.32
CA ILE A 85 -15.22 -3.01 -6.61
C ILE A 85 -15.91 -2.45 -5.34
N GLY A 86 -15.76 -1.15 -5.10
CA GLY A 86 -16.30 -0.47 -3.92
C GLY A 86 -17.83 -0.44 -3.84
N ALA A 87 -18.53 -0.66 -4.96
CA ALA A 87 -19.99 -0.67 -5.02
C ALA A 87 -20.64 -1.86 -4.25
N LEU A 88 -19.89 -2.91 -3.95
CA LEU A 88 -20.38 -4.07 -3.18
C LEU A 88 -20.56 -3.76 -1.69
N HIS A 89 -19.90 -2.72 -1.18
CA HIS A 89 -19.89 -2.36 0.24
C HIS A 89 -20.08 -0.84 0.45
N PRO A 90 -21.28 -0.30 0.16
CA PRO A 90 -21.58 1.11 0.39
C PRO A 90 -21.54 1.44 1.88
N ARG A 91 -21.10 2.66 2.23
CA ARG A 91 -20.95 3.11 3.63
C ARG A 91 -20.00 2.27 4.48
N SER A 92 -18.98 1.68 3.86
CA SER A 92 -17.91 0.97 4.56
C SER A 92 -16.55 1.58 4.27
N SER A 93 -15.59 1.40 5.16
CA SER A 93 -14.19 1.79 4.93
C SER A 93 -13.27 0.59 4.83
N ILE A 94 -12.39 0.58 3.84
CA ILE A 94 -11.29 -0.37 3.73
C ILE A 94 -10.00 0.39 3.97
N THR A 95 -9.23 -0.04 4.97
CA THR A 95 -7.96 0.61 5.31
C THR A 95 -6.79 -0.29 4.92
N ILE A 96 -5.90 0.23 4.08
CA ILE A 96 -4.71 -0.45 3.60
C ILE A 96 -3.50 0.24 4.22
N ILE A 97 -2.73 -0.49 5.01
CA ILE A 97 -1.51 0.00 5.67
C ILE A 97 -0.31 -0.68 5.01
N LEU A 98 0.61 0.13 4.50
CA LEU A 98 1.87 -0.30 3.91
C LEU A 98 3.00 0.13 4.85
N GLN A 99 3.78 -0.83 5.34
CA GLN A 99 4.93 -0.59 6.18
C GLN A 99 6.20 -0.99 5.43
N ILE A 100 7.09 -0.03 5.22
CA ILE A 100 8.40 -0.31 4.65
C ILE A 100 9.28 -0.92 5.76
N VAL A 101 9.79 -2.13 5.52
CA VAL A 101 10.62 -2.90 6.46
C VAL A 101 12.10 -2.72 6.11
N SER A 102 12.43 -2.88 4.83
CA SER A 102 13.75 -2.58 4.28
C SER A 102 13.60 -1.76 3.02
N ASP A 103 14.38 -0.68 2.92
CA ASP A 103 14.51 0.11 1.70
C ASP A 103 15.95 0.00 1.19
N ALA A 104 16.11 -0.54 -0.01
CA ALA A 104 17.37 -0.62 -0.74
C ALA A 104 17.28 0.13 -2.09
N GLY A 105 16.53 1.24 -2.11
CA GLY A 105 16.46 2.16 -3.25
C GLY A 105 15.41 1.81 -4.32
N SER A 106 14.47 0.91 -4.03
CA SER A 106 13.39 0.52 -4.96
C SER A 106 11.97 0.79 -4.45
N VAL A 107 11.82 1.42 -3.28
CA VAL A 107 10.50 1.84 -2.77
C VAL A 107 10.00 3.11 -3.47
N SER A 108 10.91 3.91 -4.00
CA SER A 108 10.60 5.12 -4.76
C SER A 108 10.63 4.87 -6.27
N LEU A 109 9.48 5.12 -6.92
CA LEU A 109 9.36 5.12 -8.39
C LEU A 109 10.13 6.28 -9.06
N TYR A 110 10.77 7.17 -8.30
CA TYR A 110 11.74 8.11 -8.86
C TYR A 110 13.10 7.41 -8.98
N HIS A 111 13.32 6.73 -10.10
CA HIS A 111 14.68 6.57 -10.58
C HIS A 111 15.26 7.97 -10.76
N SER A 112 16.39 8.22 -10.10
CA SER A 112 17.21 9.41 -10.22
C SER A 112 17.22 9.96 -11.66
N ALA A 113 16.56 11.10 -11.87
CA ALA A 113 16.94 12.01 -12.93
C ALA A 113 18.32 12.58 -12.55
N SER A 114 19.35 11.83 -12.96
CA SER A 114 20.71 12.22 -13.30
C SER A 114 21.21 13.61 -12.90
N ARG A 115 22.26 13.56 -12.05
CA ARG A 115 23.49 14.38 -12.02
C ARG A 115 23.41 15.88 -11.71
#